data_AF-A0ABD3DUV6-F1
#
_entry.id   AF-A0ABD3DUV6-F1
#
_cell.length_a   1.000
_cell.length_b   1.000
_cell.length_c   1.000
_cell.angle_alpha   90.00
_cell.angle_beta   90.00
_cell.angle_gamma   90.00
#
_symmetry.space_group_name_H-M   'P 1'
#
loop_
_entity.id
_entity.type
_entity.pdbx_description
1 polymer ?
#
loop_
_entity_poly.entity_id
_entity_poly.type
_entity_poly.pdbx_seq_one_letter_code
_entity_poly.pdbx_strand_id
1 'polypeptide(L)' 'MVLEATMICIDNSEWMRNGDYSPTRYQAQSDAVSLICGAKTQSNPENTVGVLTMAGKGARVLVTPTSVLARS' A
#
# COMPACT_ATOMS: atom_id res chain seq x y z
N MET A 1 7.67 -18.00 0.91
CA MET A 1 6.55 -18.14 -0.07
C MET A 1 7.14 -18.29 -1.47
N VAL A 2 6.31 -18.51 -2.50
CA VAL A 2 6.73 -18.47 -3.91
C VAL A 2 6.89 -17.02 -4.41
N LEU A 3 7.44 -16.82 -5.59
CA LEU A 3 7.53 -15.51 -6.25
C LEU A 3 6.13 -14.97 -6.58
N GLU A 4 5.86 -13.72 -6.20
CA GLU A 4 4.59 -13.05 -6.47
C GLU A 4 4.77 -11.54 -6.72
N ALA A 5 3.80 -10.98 -7.46
CA ALA A 5 3.62 -9.54 -7.61
C ALA A 5 2.34 -9.14 -6.86
N THR A 6 2.46 -8.30 -5.84
CA THR A 6 1.32 -7.84 -5.02
C THR A 6 0.93 -6.42 -5.42
N MET A 7 -0.34 -6.19 -5.76
CA MET A 7 -0.90 -4.85 -5.92
C MET A 7 -1.70 -4.46 -4.68
N ILE A 8 -1.32 -3.37 -4.02
CA ILE A 8 -2.06 -2.82 -2.89
C ILE A 8 -2.95 -1.68 -3.37
N CYS A 9 -4.26 -1.84 -3.15
CA CYS A 9 -5.26 -0.85 -3.47
C CYS A 9 -5.61 -0.04 -2.21
N ILE A 10 -5.22 1.23 -2.18
CA ILE A 10 -5.51 2.15 -1.06
C ILE A 10 -6.80 2.90 -1.37
N ASP A 11 -7.67 3.03 -0.37
CA ASP A 11 -8.81 3.95 -0.46
C ASP A 11 -8.35 5.34 -0.01
N ASN A 12 -8.53 6.33 -0.86
CA ASN A 12 -8.27 7.74 -0.58
C ASN A 12 -9.55 8.58 -0.61
N SER A 13 -10.70 7.94 -0.37
CA SER A 13 -12.00 8.61 -0.25
C SER A 13 -12.08 9.49 0.99
N GLU A 14 -13.06 10.38 1.02
CA GLU A 14 -13.32 11.28 2.15
C GLU A 14 -13.55 10.54 3.47
N TRP A 15 -14.06 9.30 3.43
CA TRP A 15 -14.26 8.43 4.60
C TRP A 15 -12.96 8.07 5.31
N MET A 16 -11.82 8.16 4.62
CA MET A 16 -10.51 7.86 5.18
C MET A 16 -9.91 9.02 5.98
N ARG A 17 -10.58 10.18 6.01
CA ARG A 17 -10.27 11.27 6.94
C ARG A 17 -10.81 11.01 8.35
N ASN A 18 -11.63 9.97 8.56
CA ASN A 18 -12.16 9.63 9.87
C ASN A 18 -11.02 9.35 10.87
N GLY A 19 -11.22 9.81 12.11
CA GLY A 19 -10.28 9.67 13.22
C GLY A 19 -10.60 8.52 14.18
N ASP A 20 -11.41 7.55 13.77
CA ASP A 20 -11.69 6.32 14.55
C ASP A 20 -10.49 5.37 14.58
N TYR A 21 -9.51 5.58 13.70
CA TYR A 21 -8.15 5.06 13.83
C TYR A 21 -7.20 6.24 14.06
N SER A 22 -6.37 6.18 15.09
CA SER A 22 -5.38 7.21 15.37
C SER A 22 -4.19 7.13 14.41
N PRO A 23 -3.71 8.25 13.84
CA PRO A 23 -4.27 9.61 13.92
C PRO A 23 -5.45 9.83 12.95
N THR A 24 -5.45 9.18 11.78
CA THR A 24 -6.60 9.07 10.88
C THR A 24 -6.59 7.69 10.21
N ARG A 25 -7.73 7.22 9.69
CA ARG A 25 -7.80 5.98 8.88
C ARG A 25 -6.80 5.98 7.73
N TYR A 26 -6.65 7.11 7.04
CA TYR A 26 -5.70 7.23 5.93
C TYR A 26 -4.25 7.00 6.39
N GLN A 27 -3.86 7.62 7.51
CA GLN A 27 -2.51 7.43 8.06
C GLN A 27 -2.29 5.97 8.49
N ALA A 28 -3.28 5.38 9.17
CA ALA A 28 -3.22 3.98 9.57
C ALA A 28 -3.12 3.02 8.37
N GLN A 29 -3.78 3.33 7.25
CA GLN A 29 -3.61 2.58 6.00
C GLN A 29 -2.20 2.71 5.42
N SER A 30 -1.62 3.91 5.43
CA SER A 30 -0.24 4.14 4.96
C SER A 30 0.79 3.31 5.75
N ASP A 31 0.62 3.23 7.07
CA ASP A 31 1.47 2.42 7.93
C ASP A 31 1.29 0.92 7.65
N ALA A 32 0.04 0.47 7.47
CA ALA A 32 -0.28 -0.90 7.11
C ALA A 32 0.32 -1.31 5.75
N VAL A 33 0.28 -0.42 4.75
CA VAL A 33 0.92 -0.64 3.44
C VAL A 33 2.41 -0.89 3.62
N SER A 34 3.08 -0.08 4.43
CA SER A 34 4.53 -0.21 4.69
C SER A 34 4.87 -1.54 5.36
N LEU A 35 4.05 -1.98 6.31
CA LEU A 35 4.18 -3.30 6.96
C LEU A 35 3.99 -4.45 5.96
N ILE A 36 2.97 -4.39 5.09
CA ILE A 36 2.71 -5.41 4.08
C ILE A 36 3.87 -5.48 3.08
N CYS A 37 4.38 -4.34 2.62
CA CYS A 37 5.55 -4.30 1.74
C CYS A 37 6.75 -5.03 2.38
N GLY A 38 7.07 -4.70 3.63
CA GLY A 38 8.14 -5.36 4.38
C GLY A 38 7.91 -6.87 4.51
N ALA A 39 6.71 -7.29 4.89
CA ALA A 39 6.36 -8.71 5.03
C ALA A 39 6.49 -9.49 3.71
N LYS A 40 6.02 -8.91 2.59
CA LYS A 40 6.11 -9.53 1.27
C LYS A 40 7.55 -9.68 0.80
N THR A 41 8.38 -8.66 0.95
CA THR A 41 9.82 -8.72 0.60
C THR A 41 10.60 -9.67 1.52
N GLN A 42 10.26 -9.75 2.81
CA GLN A 42 10.88 -10.73 3.72
C GLN A 42 10.48 -12.18 3.39
N SER A 43 9.25 -12.39 2.89
CA SER A 43 8.77 -13.73 2.54
C SER A 43 9.40 -14.32 1.28
N ASN A 44 9.86 -13.45 0.37
CA ASN A 44 10.69 -13.74 -0.80
C ASN A 44 11.36 -12.42 -1.27
N PRO A 45 12.70 -12.33 -1.31
CA PRO A 45 13.43 -11.12 -1.71
C PRO A 45 13.12 -10.61 -3.13
N GLU A 46 12.62 -11.47 -4.02
CA GLU A 46 12.28 -11.11 -5.40
C GLU A 46 10.83 -10.64 -5.55
N ASN A 47 10.03 -10.67 -4.48
CA ASN A 47 8.66 -10.17 -4.52
C ASN A 47 8.63 -8.68 -4.86
N THR A 48 7.65 -8.32 -5.68
CA THR A 48 7.40 -6.93 -6.06
C THR A 48 6.08 -6.45 -5.49
N VAL A 49 6.03 -5.19 -5.09
CA VAL A 49 4.81 -4.57 -4.57
C VAL A 49 4.54 -3.26 -5.31
N GLY A 50 3.31 -3.11 -5.80
CA GLY A 50 2.81 -1.88 -6.40
C GLY A 50 1.69 -1.28 -5.55
N VAL A 51 1.45 0.02 -5.71
CA VAL A 51 0.43 0.76 -4.96
C VAL A 51 -0.42 1.58 -5.92
N LEU A 52 -1.73 1.51 -5.75
CA LEU A 52 -2.71 2.31 -6.48
C LEU A 52 -3.79 2.87 -5.55
N THR A 53 -4.40 3.98 -5.93
CA THR A 53 -5.56 4.56 -5.22
C THR A 53 -6.84 4.29 -5.97
N MET A 54 -7.94 4.04 -5.25
CA MET A 54 -9.23 3.64 -5.86
C MET A 54 -10.33 4.70 -5.82
N ALA A 55 -10.19 5.80 -5.06
CA ALA A 55 -11.23 6.82 -5.01
C ALA A 55 -11.12 7.87 -6.13
N GLY A 56 -12.22 8.57 -6.40
CA GLY A 56 -12.30 9.61 -7.43
C GLY A 56 -12.88 9.10 -8.76
N LYS A 57 -12.31 9.56 -9.89
CA LYS A 57 -12.81 9.24 -11.25
C LYS A 57 -12.38 7.85 -11.75
N GLY A 58 -11.58 7.11 -10.99
CA GLY A 58 -11.07 5.79 -11.35
C GLY A 58 -9.78 5.46 -10.61
N ALA A 59 -9.31 4.22 -10.79
CA ALA A 59 -8.06 3.77 -10.19
C ALA A 59 -6.85 4.54 -10.75
N ARG A 60 -5.93 4.95 -9.87
CA ARG A 60 -4.68 5.62 -10.25
C ARG A 60 -3.49 4.89 -9.66
N VAL A 61 -2.57 4.46 -10.52
CA VAL A 61 -1.30 3.84 -10.09
C VAL A 61 -0.39 4.93 -9.52
N LEU A 62 0.06 4.75 -8.27
CA LEU A 62 1.03 5.62 -7.62
C LEU A 62 2.45 5.06 -7.78
N VAL A 63 2.59 3.75 -7.61
CA VAL A 63 3.86 3.02 -7.71
C VAL A 63 3.61 1.75 -8.49
N THR A 64 4.31 1.56 -9.60
CA THR A 64 4.33 0.28 -10.33
C THR A 64 5.05 -0.78 -9.50
N PRO A 65 4.71 -2.08 -9.63
CA PRO A 65 5.41 -3.16 -8.92
C PRO A 65 6.92 -3.00 -8.94
N THR A 66 7.51 -2.86 -7.76
CA THR A 66 8.95 -2.70 -7.57
C THR A 66 9.40 -3.47 -6.34
N SER A 67 10.67 -3.87 -6.30
CA SER A 67 11.30 -4.50 -5.14
C SER A 67 11.94 -3.48 -4.18
N VAL A 68 11.95 -2.19 -4.55
CA VAL A 68 12.54 -1.12 -3.75
C VAL A 68 11.50 -0.53 -2.82
N LEU A 69 11.73 -0.66 -1.51
CA LEU A 69 10.93 0.04 -0.49
C LEU A 69 11.20 1.55 -0.59
N ALA A 70 10.13 2.36 -0.65
CA ALA A 70 10.26 3.82 -0.59
C ALA A 70 10.87 4.21 0.76
N ARG A 71 12.01 4.91 0.75
CA ARG A 71 12.61 5.49 1.95
C ARG A 71 11.77 6.71 2.36
N SER A 72 11.18 6.65 3.56
CA SER A 72 10.53 7.76 4.26
C SER A 72 11.50 8.91 4.53
#